data_AF-A0A496ZP36-F1
#
_entry.id   AF-A0A496ZP36-F1
#
_cell.length_a   1.000
_cell.length_b   1.000
_cell.length_c   1.000
_cell.angle_alpha   90.00
_cell.angle_beta   90.00
_cell.angle_gamma   90.00
#
_symmetry.space_group_name_H-M   'P 1'
#
loop_
_entity.id
_entity.type
_entity.pdbx_description
1 polymer ?
#
loop_
_entity_poly.entity_id
_entity_poly.type
_entity_poly.pdbx_seq_one_letter_code
_entity_poly.pdbx_strand_id
1 'polypeptide(L)'
;MKYPTIRIEGSILSADILDKIQQGELLGQKPKDFWLEGSGSKVKDEIVKAWADAQDMWRIYQRKIESIPDNKTGTTETRNFWMVPFLSLLGYDMQLYRSAQNINNKSYAISHNASNLDTFPIHIMGFNDSLDKKRRDSGPRMSPHALVQEYINLNEHLYALVTNGLTIRLLRDSSRLIKLSFLEFDLERMFNEDHYTDFAIMYRLLHASRMPKKQAEGSESLIEGYHQDSLDSGSRIREGLSNAVEISIESIANGFLSHPDNNDLRQHIQDGDLTAVEYYSNLLHLIYRLLFLMVIEERGLIFADDVPKEKRDIYYNYYSLNRIRNLSEKRYLAEAKYADLWISIKNTFRLFETEYYGEKLQIKPLAGDLFGSNAIGVLNNCSLDNKVLLNCLKNLSAFTNPNNGQIMRVNYGSLNTEEFGSVYENLLEYDPHLDVSGSTVTFSFIKGTGRSSSGSHYTPDELVQPLIKHSLDYIIEDKLKDADPEKALLSIT
;
A
#
# COMPACT_ATOMS: atom_id res chain seq x y z
N MET A 1 0.05 1.41 -11.16
CA MET A 1 -1.04 0.95 -10.25
C MET A 1 -2.28 0.63 -11.06
N LYS A 2 -3.10 -0.34 -10.63
CA LYS A 2 -4.33 -0.76 -11.34
C LYS A 2 -5.46 0.27 -11.26
N TYR A 3 -5.53 1.02 -10.15
CA TYR A 3 -6.50 2.08 -9.89
C TYR A 3 -5.76 3.39 -9.55
N PRO A 4 -5.46 4.25 -10.53
CA PRO A 4 -4.60 5.42 -10.35
C PRO A 4 -5.20 6.55 -9.52
N THR A 5 -6.51 6.53 -9.25
CA THR A 5 -7.22 7.58 -8.49
C THR A 5 -7.71 7.11 -7.12
N ILE A 6 -7.39 5.87 -6.73
CA ILE A 6 -7.76 5.30 -5.44
C ILE A 6 -6.51 5.13 -4.60
N ARG A 7 -6.50 5.74 -3.41
CA ARG A 7 -5.42 5.61 -2.44
C ARG A 7 -5.94 4.97 -1.17
N ILE A 8 -5.24 3.93 -0.73
CA ILE A 8 -5.45 3.28 0.57
C ILE A 8 -4.29 3.69 1.45
N GLU A 9 -4.59 4.31 2.59
CA GLU A 9 -3.63 4.64 3.64
C GLU A 9 -4.01 3.85 4.90
N GLY A 10 -3.02 3.25 5.58
CA GLY A 10 -3.25 2.46 6.78
C GLY A 10 -4.05 1.18 6.53
N SER A 11 -4.63 0.61 7.59
CA SER A 11 -5.27 -0.71 7.58
C SER A 11 -6.79 -0.65 7.36
N ILE A 12 -7.31 0.29 6.57
CA ILE A 12 -8.76 0.40 6.35
C ILE A 12 -9.33 -0.67 5.41
N LEU A 13 -8.65 -0.92 4.28
CA LEU A 13 -9.01 -1.91 3.27
C LEU A 13 -7.73 -2.40 2.59
N SER A 14 -7.75 -3.58 1.97
CA SER A 14 -6.66 -4.06 1.13
C SER A 14 -6.98 -3.87 -0.35
N ALA A 15 -5.95 -3.83 -1.20
CA ALA A 15 -6.13 -3.74 -2.64
C ALA A 15 -6.85 -4.95 -3.24
N ASP A 16 -6.78 -6.14 -2.60
CA ASP A 16 -7.50 -7.32 -3.07
C ASP A 16 -9.03 -7.19 -2.93
N ILE A 17 -9.51 -6.40 -1.95
CA ILE A 17 -10.94 -6.05 -1.85
C ILE A 17 -11.38 -5.26 -3.08
N LEU A 18 -10.58 -4.31 -3.57
CA LEU A 18 -10.92 -3.53 -4.77
C LEU A 18 -11.09 -4.46 -6.00
N ASP A 19 -10.21 -5.45 -6.12
CA ASP A 19 -10.25 -6.46 -7.19
C ASP A 19 -11.50 -7.35 -7.10
N LYS A 20 -11.81 -7.85 -5.91
CA LYS A 20 -13.01 -8.66 -5.67
C LYS A 20 -14.30 -7.87 -5.89
N ILE A 21 -14.32 -6.58 -5.58
CA ILE A 21 -15.45 -5.68 -5.87
C ILE A 21 -15.63 -5.53 -7.37
N GLN A 22 -14.55 -5.32 -8.12
CA GLN A 22 -14.63 -5.20 -9.56
C GLN A 22 -15.12 -6.49 -10.23
N GLN A 23 -14.76 -7.65 -9.68
CA GLN A 23 -15.22 -8.95 -10.15
C GLN A 23 -16.64 -9.31 -9.66
N GLY A 24 -17.18 -8.55 -8.70
CA GLY A 24 -18.49 -8.80 -8.10
C GLY A 24 -18.53 -10.02 -7.16
N GLU A 25 -17.37 -10.43 -6.63
CA GLU A 25 -17.21 -11.62 -5.80
C GLU A 25 -17.58 -11.38 -4.32
N LEU A 26 -17.53 -10.13 -3.86
CA LEU A 26 -17.87 -9.79 -2.48
C LEU A 26 -19.39 -9.82 -2.22
N LEU A 27 -19.74 -10.05 -0.95
CA LEU A 27 -21.10 -9.85 -0.46
C LEU A 27 -21.56 -8.41 -0.74
N GLY A 28 -22.85 -8.21 -1.02
CA GLY A 28 -23.41 -6.87 -1.22
C GLY A 28 -23.29 -6.34 -2.67
N GLN A 29 -22.88 -7.15 -3.63
CA GLN A 29 -22.66 -6.70 -5.02
C GLN A 29 -23.85 -6.96 -5.98
N LYS A 30 -25.00 -7.40 -5.47
CA LYS A 30 -26.22 -7.68 -6.28
C LYS A 30 -27.16 -6.47 -6.32
N PRO A 31 -28.08 -6.35 -7.31
CA PRO A 31 -28.98 -5.20 -7.42
C PRO A 31 -29.76 -4.84 -6.14
N LYS A 32 -30.28 -5.84 -5.42
CA LYS A 32 -30.99 -5.64 -4.14
C LYS A 32 -30.13 -4.93 -3.08
N ASP A 33 -28.82 -5.12 -3.13
CA ASP A 33 -27.87 -4.56 -2.16
C ASP A 33 -27.56 -3.08 -2.47
N PHE A 34 -28.06 -2.55 -3.60
CA PHE A 34 -28.02 -1.13 -3.98
C PHE A 34 -29.40 -0.48 -3.95
N TRP A 35 -30.37 -1.11 -3.28
CA TRP A 35 -31.78 -0.66 -3.22
C TRP A 35 -32.46 -0.58 -4.59
N LEU A 36 -32.00 -1.39 -5.54
CA LEU A 36 -32.58 -1.49 -6.90
C LEU A 36 -33.66 -2.58 -7.00
N GLU A 37 -34.16 -3.10 -5.87
CA GLU A 37 -35.17 -4.16 -5.86
C GLU A 37 -36.47 -3.69 -6.53
N GLY A 38 -37.02 -4.51 -7.43
CA GLY A 38 -38.22 -4.17 -8.19
C GLY A 38 -38.02 -3.19 -9.36
N SER A 39 -36.84 -2.58 -9.52
CA SER A 39 -36.56 -1.65 -10.63
C SER A 39 -36.31 -2.34 -11.98
N GLY A 40 -35.88 -3.60 -11.95
CA GLY A 40 -35.38 -4.32 -13.14
C GLY A 40 -33.98 -3.89 -13.60
N SER A 41 -33.38 -2.86 -12.99
CA SER A 41 -32.07 -2.32 -13.34
C SER A 41 -30.93 -3.20 -12.84
N LYS A 42 -29.86 -3.32 -13.63
CA LYS A 42 -28.61 -3.93 -13.20
C LYS A 42 -27.74 -2.87 -12.51
N VAL A 43 -26.95 -3.29 -11.52
CA VAL A 43 -25.98 -2.41 -10.84
C VAL A 43 -25.05 -1.71 -11.83
N LYS A 44 -24.61 -2.43 -12.88
CA LYS A 44 -23.73 -1.86 -13.90
C LYS A 44 -24.40 -0.70 -14.66
N ASP A 45 -25.69 -0.83 -14.96
CA ASP A 45 -26.43 0.19 -15.71
C ASP A 45 -26.64 1.44 -14.85
N GLU A 46 -26.89 1.25 -13.55
CA GLU A 46 -26.98 2.37 -12.60
C GLU A 46 -25.64 3.09 -12.43
N ILE A 47 -24.52 2.36 -12.35
CA ILE A 47 -23.18 2.97 -12.30
C ILE A 47 -22.90 3.79 -13.56
N VAL A 48 -23.26 3.30 -14.75
CA VAL A 48 -23.08 4.05 -16.01
C VAL A 48 -23.90 5.35 -15.99
N LYS A 49 -25.13 5.29 -15.49
CA LYS A 49 -25.99 6.48 -15.36
C LYS A 49 -25.41 7.47 -14.35
N ALA A 50 -25.05 7.01 -13.15
CA ALA A 50 -24.45 7.84 -12.11
C ALA A 50 -23.13 8.47 -12.57
N TRP A 51 -22.34 7.77 -13.39
CA TRP A 51 -21.14 8.32 -14.02
C TRP A 51 -21.45 9.51 -14.93
N ALA A 52 -22.42 9.35 -15.83
CA ALA A 52 -22.83 10.41 -16.75
C ALA A 52 -23.36 11.64 -15.99
N ASP A 53 -24.23 11.43 -14.99
CA ASP A 53 -24.78 12.49 -14.15
C ASP A 53 -23.65 13.22 -13.39
N ALA A 54 -22.70 12.47 -12.81
CA ALA A 54 -21.55 13.02 -12.11
C ALA A 54 -20.61 13.80 -13.04
N GLN A 55 -20.38 13.35 -14.28
CA GLN A 55 -19.57 14.10 -15.25
C GLN A 55 -20.19 15.47 -15.58
N ASP A 56 -21.51 15.53 -15.75
CA ASP A 56 -22.20 16.79 -16.04
C ASP A 56 -22.16 17.74 -14.83
N MET A 57 -22.33 17.20 -13.63
CA MET A 57 -22.17 17.94 -12.38
C MET A 57 -20.73 18.46 -12.20
N TRP A 58 -19.72 17.66 -12.50
CA TRP A 58 -18.30 18.04 -12.44
C TRP A 58 -18.01 19.21 -13.40
N ARG A 59 -18.51 19.16 -14.63
CA ARG A 59 -18.37 20.26 -15.61
C ARG A 59 -19.02 21.56 -15.12
N ILE A 60 -20.19 21.48 -14.49
CA ILE A 60 -20.84 22.66 -13.90
C ILE A 60 -20.01 23.20 -12.75
N TYR A 61 -19.53 22.31 -11.88
CA TYR A 61 -18.71 22.67 -10.73
C TYR A 61 -17.40 23.36 -11.14
N GLN A 62 -16.68 22.82 -12.13
CA GLN A 62 -15.46 23.42 -12.69
C GLN A 62 -15.69 24.89 -13.13
N ARG A 63 -16.76 25.15 -13.89
CA ARG A 63 -17.14 26.52 -14.29
C ARG A 63 -17.45 27.44 -13.10
N LYS A 64 -17.98 26.89 -11.99
CA LYS A 64 -18.26 27.67 -10.78
C LYS A 64 -16.97 28.03 -10.05
N ILE A 65 -16.05 27.08 -9.91
CA ILE A 65 -14.81 27.32 -9.17
C ILE A 65 -13.82 28.21 -9.92
N GLU A 66 -13.81 28.21 -11.26
CA GLU A 66 -13.02 29.15 -12.08
C GLU A 66 -13.31 30.63 -11.76
N SER A 67 -14.53 30.93 -11.29
CA SER A 67 -14.95 32.30 -10.96
C SER A 67 -14.62 32.72 -9.52
N ILE A 68 -14.07 31.81 -8.72
CA ILE A 68 -13.82 32.03 -7.29
C ILE A 68 -12.40 32.57 -7.10
N PRO A 69 -12.23 33.72 -6.42
CA PRO A 69 -10.90 34.24 -6.13
C PRO A 69 -10.09 33.31 -5.22
N ASP A 70 -8.77 33.24 -5.43
CA ASP A 70 -7.85 32.35 -4.69
C ASP A 70 -7.90 32.54 -3.16
N ASN A 71 -8.32 33.71 -2.68
CA ASN A 71 -8.44 34.00 -1.25
C ASN A 71 -9.77 33.52 -0.62
N LYS A 72 -10.65 32.89 -1.38
CA LYS A 72 -11.90 32.29 -0.91
C LYS A 72 -11.76 30.78 -0.86
N THR A 73 -12.45 30.15 0.10
CA THR A 73 -12.38 28.70 0.28
C THR A 73 -13.16 27.93 -0.78
N GLY A 74 -14.24 28.53 -1.32
CA GLY A 74 -15.14 27.87 -2.28
C GLY A 74 -16.14 26.88 -1.66
N THR A 75 -16.31 26.90 -0.33
CA THR A 75 -17.09 25.89 0.40
C THR A 75 -18.56 25.84 -0.02
N THR A 76 -19.17 26.97 -0.37
CA THR A 76 -20.58 27.01 -0.81
C THR A 76 -20.74 26.31 -2.15
N GLU A 77 -19.82 26.56 -3.08
CA GLU A 77 -19.86 26.02 -4.42
C GLU A 77 -19.55 24.53 -4.43
N THR A 78 -18.50 24.13 -3.70
CA THR A 78 -18.16 22.72 -3.45
C THR A 78 -19.34 21.96 -2.86
N ARG A 79 -20.06 22.56 -1.91
CA ARG A 79 -21.23 21.92 -1.28
C ARG A 79 -22.41 21.80 -2.25
N ASN A 80 -22.85 22.92 -2.81
CA ASN A 80 -24.16 23.00 -3.46
C ASN A 80 -24.16 22.50 -4.91
N PHE A 81 -23.06 22.69 -5.65
CA PHE A 81 -22.98 22.30 -7.05
C PHE A 81 -22.30 20.94 -7.26
N TRP A 82 -21.68 20.40 -6.22
CA TRP A 82 -20.90 19.17 -6.34
C TRP A 82 -21.21 18.14 -5.25
N MET A 83 -20.73 18.32 -4.03
CA MET A 83 -20.71 17.23 -3.05
C MET A 83 -22.08 16.80 -2.53
N VAL A 84 -23.01 17.72 -2.27
CA VAL A 84 -24.37 17.36 -1.84
C VAL A 84 -25.11 16.56 -2.93
N PRO A 85 -25.26 17.06 -4.16
CA PRO A 85 -25.93 16.28 -5.20
C PRO A 85 -25.18 14.98 -5.53
N PHE A 86 -23.85 14.97 -5.44
CA PHE A 86 -23.04 13.79 -5.76
C PHE A 86 -23.26 12.67 -4.74
N LEU A 87 -23.28 13.01 -3.46
CA LEU A 87 -23.60 12.05 -2.40
C LEU A 87 -25.06 11.59 -2.48
N SER A 88 -25.99 12.43 -2.95
CA SER A 88 -27.35 11.97 -3.25
C SER A 88 -27.40 10.91 -4.36
N LEU A 89 -26.54 11.01 -5.40
CA LEU A 89 -26.40 9.93 -6.40
C LEU A 89 -25.90 8.61 -5.79
N LEU A 90 -25.15 8.68 -4.69
CA LEU A 90 -24.68 7.52 -3.94
C LEU A 90 -25.68 7.04 -2.87
N GLY A 91 -26.88 7.63 -2.81
CA GLY A 91 -27.95 7.23 -1.91
C GLY A 91 -27.91 7.88 -0.52
N TYR A 92 -27.16 8.96 -0.32
CA TYR A 92 -27.16 9.70 0.95
C TYR A 92 -28.23 10.80 0.98
N ASP A 93 -29.07 10.78 2.02
CA ASP A 93 -30.04 11.84 2.29
C ASP A 93 -29.38 12.95 3.10
N MET A 94 -28.75 13.89 2.40
CA MET A 94 -27.89 14.92 2.98
C MET A 94 -28.69 15.95 3.80
N GLN A 95 -28.29 16.16 5.05
CA GLN A 95 -28.81 17.20 5.93
C GLN A 95 -27.68 18.04 6.53
N LEU A 96 -27.87 19.36 6.57
CA LEU A 96 -26.92 20.28 7.19
C LEU A 96 -27.04 20.24 8.72
N TYR A 97 -25.91 20.11 9.44
CA TYR A 97 -25.90 20.37 10.88
C TYR A 97 -26.08 21.87 11.14
N ARG A 98 -27.11 22.23 11.90
CA ARG A 98 -27.41 23.62 12.24
C ARG A 98 -26.48 24.22 13.31
N SER A 99 -25.79 23.36 14.05
CA SER A 99 -24.83 23.72 15.09
C SER A 99 -23.72 22.68 15.18
N ALA A 100 -22.58 23.09 15.73
CA ALA A 100 -21.52 22.15 16.07
C ALA A 100 -22.02 21.09 17.06
N GLN A 101 -21.50 19.88 16.92
CA GLN A 101 -21.80 18.75 17.79
C GLN A 101 -20.89 18.83 19.01
N ASN A 102 -21.45 18.73 20.21
CA ASN A 102 -20.69 18.79 21.45
C ASN A 102 -20.53 17.40 22.02
N ILE A 103 -19.28 16.94 22.13
CA ILE A 103 -18.92 15.62 22.66
C ILE A 103 -17.81 15.83 23.69
N ASN A 104 -17.99 15.29 24.90
CA ASN A 104 -17.01 15.40 26.00
C ASN A 104 -16.51 16.83 26.24
N ASN A 105 -17.43 17.81 26.25
CA ASN A 105 -17.15 19.25 26.39
C ASN A 105 -16.26 19.88 25.29
N LYS A 106 -16.04 19.18 24.18
CA LYS A 106 -15.40 19.69 22.95
C LYS A 106 -16.44 19.90 21.87
N SER A 107 -16.23 20.90 21.01
CA SER A 107 -17.14 21.26 19.94
C SER A 107 -16.57 20.87 18.57
N TYR A 108 -17.35 20.13 17.79
CA TYR A 108 -16.98 19.60 16.48
C TYR A 108 -17.91 20.14 15.41
N ALA A 109 -17.36 20.96 14.51
CA ALA A 109 -18.10 21.60 13.42
C ALA A 109 -18.24 20.67 12.20
N ILE A 110 -18.81 19.47 12.40
CA ILE A 110 -19.18 18.56 11.30
C ILE A 110 -20.27 19.24 10.47
N SER A 111 -20.13 19.20 9.14
CA SER A 111 -20.95 20.06 8.27
C SER A 111 -22.34 19.49 8.01
N HIS A 112 -22.40 18.18 7.77
CA HIS A 112 -23.60 17.49 7.34
C HIS A 112 -23.69 16.11 8.01
N ASN A 113 -24.86 15.51 7.89
CA ASN A 113 -25.08 14.11 8.14
C ASN A 113 -25.97 13.50 7.05
N ALA A 114 -26.04 12.18 6.99
CA ALA A 114 -27.03 11.48 6.20
C ALA A 114 -28.18 10.99 7.10
N SER A 115 -29.38 11.51 6.91
CA SER A 115 -30.53 11.21 7.78
C SER A 115 -31.07 9.80 7.60
N ASN A 116 -30.86 9.19 6.44
CA ASN A 116 -31.26 7.81 6.16
C ASN A 116 -30.30 6.75 6.76
N LEU A 117 -29.24 7.20 7.45
CA LEU A 117 -28.21 6.36 8.08
C LEU A 117 -27.93 6.83 9.52
N ASP A 118 -28.98 7.14 10.26
CA ASP A 118 -28.91 7.51 11.68
C ASP A 118 -27.88 8.63 11.96
N THR A 119 -27.96 9.69 11.17
CA THR A 119 -27.06 10.85 11.23
C THR A 119 -25.58 10.56 10.93
N PHE A 120 -25.31 9.59 10.04
CA PHE A 120 -23.97 9.28 9.55
C PHE A 120 -23.14 10.55 9.22
N PRO A 121 -21.94 10.76 9.79
CA PRO A 121 -21.25 12.05 9.73
C PRO A 121 -20.57 12.32 8.38
N ILE A 122 -20.77 13.53 7.85
CA ILE A 122 -20.16 13.96 6.58
C ILE A 122 -19.62 15.39 6.71
N HIS A 123 -18.32 15.57 6.47
CA HIS A 123 -17.66 16.87 6.53
C HIS A 123 -17.21 17.35 5.15
N ILE A 124 -17.77 18.48 4.70
CA ILE A 124 -17.56 19.08 3.38
C ILE A 124 -16.85 20.43 3.56
N MET A 125 -15.62 20.48 3.05
CA MET A 125 -14.76 21.66 2.96
C MET A 125 -14.87 22.31 1.58
N GLY A 126 -14.19 23.45 1.35
CA GLY A 126 -14.04 24.03 0.01
C GLY A 126 -12.78 23.53 -0.69
N PHE A 127 -12.73 23.60 -2.02
CA PHE A 127 -11.62 23.07 -2.83
C PHE A 127 -10.26 23.72 -2.56
N ASN A 128 -10.23 24.97 -2.08
CA ASN A 128 -8.98 25.62 -1.66
C ASN A 128 -8.50 25.18 -0.27
N ASP A 129 -9.27 24.35 0.44
CA ASP A 129 -8.86 23.75 1.71
C ASP A 129 -8.13 22.43 1.50
N SER A 130 -7.01 22.27 2.20
CA SER A 130 -6.36 20.96 2.33
C SER A 130 -7.06 20.12 3.41
N LEU A 131 -7.28 18.83 3.13
CA LEU A 131 -7.79 17.88 4.12
C LEU A 131 -6.76 17.57 5.23
N ASP A 132 -5.46 17.74 4.94
CA ASP A 132 -4.34 17.40 5.82
C ASP A 132 -3.78 18.59 6.60
N LYS A 133 -4.09 19.82 6.18
CA LYS A 133 -3.57 21.03 6.84
C LYS A 133 -4.68 21.80 7.53
N LYS A 134 -4.40 22.27 8.75
CA LYS A 134 -5.27 23.28 9.39
C LYS A 134 -5.24 24.57 8.57
N ARG A 135 -6.37 25.28 8.53
CA ARG A 135 -6.41 26.65 8.00
C ARG A 135 -5.55 27.58 8.88
N ARG A 136 -4.85 28.53 8.26
CA ARG A 136 -3.96 29.48 8.97
C ARG A 136 -4.73 30.63 9.64
N ASP A 137 -5.76 31.14 8.98
CA ASP A 137 -6.35 32.45 9.32
C ASP A 137 -7.72 32.36 10.01
N SER A 138 -8.42 31.22 9.90
CA SER A 138 -9.69 30.95 10.58
C SER A 138 -10.09 29.48 10.46
N GLY A 139 -10.86 28.94 11.41
CA GLY A 139 -11.40 27.58 11.33
C GLY A 139 -11.00 26.67 12.49
N PRO A 140 -11.23 25.36 12.39
CA PRO A 140 -11.02 24.43 13.49
C PRO A 140 -9.54 24.34 13.90
N ARG A 141 -9.28 23.91 15.15
CA ARG A 141 -7.93 23.76 15.71
C ARG A 141 -7.05 22.75 14.96
N MET A 142 -7.66 21.92 14.12
CA MET A 142 -7.06 20.76 13.46
C MET A 142 -7.37 20.77 11.96
N SER A 143 -6.63 19.97 11.19
CA SER A 143 -6.98 19.68 9.79
C SER A 143 -8.37 19.04 9.69
N PRO A 144 -9.11 19.21 8.58
CA PRO A 144 -10.42 18.57 8.38
C PRO A 144 -10.42 17.06 8.62
N HIS A 145 -9.39 16.34 8.16
CA HIS A 145 -9.24 14.91 8.42
C HIS A 145 -9.19 14.61 9.92
N ALA A 146 -8.24 15.22 10.64
CA ALA A 146 -8.07 14.99 12.07
C ALA A 146 -9.27 15.43 12.92
N LEU A 147 -10.02 16.46 12.50
CA LEU A 147 -11.27 16.85 13.17
C LEU A 147 -12.34 15.75 13.08
N VAL A 148 -12.52 15.16 11.90
CA VAL A 148 -13.49 14.08 11.71
C VAL A 148 -13.02 12.81 12.41
N GLN A 149 -11.71 12.51 12.36
CA GLN A 149 -11.14 11.37 13.08
C GLN A 149 -11.34 11.49 14.59
N GLU A 150 -11.03 12.64 15.20
CA GLU A 150 -11.26 12.84 16.64
C GLU A 150 -12.76 12.77 16.98
N TYR A 151 -13.64 13.28 16.10
CA TYR A 151 -15.08 13.20 16.28
C TYR A 151 -15.58 11.75 16.33
N ILE A 152 -15.20 10.90 15.37
CA ILE A 152 -15.63 9.49 15.34
C ILE A 152 -14.96 8.66 16.43
N ASN A 153 -13.73 8.96 16.84
CA ASN A 153 -13.06 8.28 17.96
C ASN A 153 -13.71 8.57 19.32
N LEU A 154 -14.46 9.67 19.45
CA LEU A 154 -15.15 10.06 20.68
C LEU A 154 -16.66 9.80 20.64
N ASN A 155 -17.14 9.22 19.54
CA ASN A 155 -18.54 8.97 19.26
C ASN A 155 -18.71 7.47 18.90
N GLU A 156 -19.94 6.95 18.87
CA GLU A 156 -20.19 5.56 18.48
C GLU A 156 -20.23 5.33 16.95
N HIS A 157 -20.14 6.39 16.12
CA HIS A 157 -20.05 6.22 14.67
C HIS A 157 -18.73 5.56 14.25
N LEU A 158 -18.80 4.36 13.69
CA LEU A 158 -17.62 3.62 13.23
C LEU A 158 -16.98 4.22 11.95
N TYR A 159 -17.75 4.93 11.13
CA TYR A 159 -17.28 5.49 9.86
C TYR A 159 -17.78 6.92 9.64
N ALA A 160 -17.04 7.69 8.86
CA ALA A 160 -17.44 9.02 8.39
C ALA A 160 -16.81 9.38 7.04
N LEU A 161 -17.38 10.36 6.36
CA LEU A 161 -16.82 10.91 5.12
C LEU A 161 -16.25 12.32 5.35
N VAL A 162 -15.10 12.60 4.74
CA VAL A 162 -14.52 13.95 4.68
C VAL A 162 -14.09 14.28 3.25
N THR A 163 -14.37 15.49 2.78
CA THR A 163 -14.11 15.89 1.39
C THR A 163 -13.86 17.40 1.28
N ASN A 164 -13.06 17.79 0.30
CA ASN A 164 -12.91 19.18 -0.16
C ASN A 164 -13.44 19.39 -1.59
N GLY A 165 -14.16 18.40 -2.15
CA GLY A 165 -14.66 18.44 -3.52
C GLY A 165 -13.68 17.93 -4.59
N LEU A 166 -12.37 18.02 -4.35
CA LEU A 166 -11.36 17.47 -5.24
C LEU A 166 -11.01 16.04 -4.85
N THR A 167 -10.98 15.75 -3.56
CA THR A 167 -10.85 14.39 -3.03
C THR A 167 -11.94 14.09 -2.00
N ILE A 168 -12.27 12.81 -1.84
CA ILE A 168 -13.15 12.31 -0.79
C ILE A 168 -12.47 11.16 -0.06
N ARG A 169 -12.54 11.17 1.28
CA ARG A 169 -11.99 10.11 2.13
C ARG A 169 -13.10 9.46 2.95
N LEU A 170 -13.07 8.14 3.00
CA LEU A 170 -13.74 7.35 4.02
C LEU A 170 -12.78 7.13 5.18
N LEU A 171 -13.22 7.52 6.36
CA LEU A 171 -12.51 7.30 7.63
C LEU A 171 -13.21 6.20 8.41
N ARG A 172 -12.43 5.42 9.15
CA ARG A 172 -12.91 4.46 10.14
C ARG A 172 -12.42 4.89 11.52
N ASP A 173 -13.25 4.71 12.54
CA ASP A 173 -12.80 4.84 13.93
C ASP A 173 -11.59 3.92 14.16
N SER A 174 -10.63 4.48 14.88
CA SER A 174 -9.38 3.84 15.23
C SER A 174 -8.90 4.43 16.54
N SER A 175 -8.83 3.59 17.57
CA SER A 175 -8.17 3.94 18.84
C SER A 175 -6.68 4.23 18.66
N ARG A 176 -6.08 3.82 17.53
CA ARG A 176 -4.69 4.13 17.14
C ARG A 176 -4.63 5.56 16.59
N LEU A 177 -4.45 6.53 17.49
CA LEU A 177 -4.41 7.98 17.20
C LEU A 177 -3.20 8.46 16.36
N ILE A 178 -2.26 7.58 15.99
CA ILE A 178 -0.93 8.00 15.52
C ILE A 178 -0.74 7.80 14.00
N LYS A 179 -1.44 6.84 13.37
CA LYS A 179 -1.37 6.60 11.92
C LYS A 179 -2.70 6.92 11.24
N LEU A 180 -2.62 7.70 10.16
CA LEU A 180 -3.78 7.95 9.30
C LEU A 180 -4.22 6.62 8.68
N SER A 181 -5.52 6.34 8.73
CA SER A 181 -6.13 5.17 8.10
C SER A 181 -7.36 5.62 7.33
N PHE A 182 -7.28 5.61 6.00
CA PHE A 182 -8.35 6.12 5.15
C PHE A 182 -8.31 5.55 3.75
N LEU A 183 -9.48 5.53 3.13
CA LEU A 183 -9.65 5.23 1.72
C LEU A 183 -9.98 6.55 1.01
N GLU A 184 -9.10 7.00 0.13
CA GLU A 184 -9.22 8.26 -0.62
C GLU A 184 -9.52 8.00 -2.09
N PHE A 185 -10.39 8.82 -2.66
CA PHE A 185 -10.65 8.90 -4.08
C PHE A 185 -10.32 10.32 -4.58
N ASP A 186 -9.45 10.40 -5.57
CA ASP A 186 -9.11 11.63 -6.28
C ASP A 186 -10.16 11.90 -7.36
N LEU A 187 -11.19 12.68 -7.01
CA LEU A 187 -12.29 13.01 -7.89
C LEU A 187 -11.81 13.88 -9.06
N GLU A 188 -10.89 14.81 -8.80
CA GLU A 188 -10.36 15.69 -9.84
C GLU A 188 -9.72 14.89 -10.96
N ARG A 189 -8.77 14.03 -10.62
CA ARG A 189 -8.12 13.17 -11.61
C ARG A 189 -9.11 12.19 -12.24
N MET A 190 -10.02 11.63 -11.44
CA MET A 190 -11.00 10.64 -11.91
C MET A 190 -11.89 11.19 -13.02
N PHE A 191 -12.41 12.41 -12.87
CA PHE A 191 -13.28 13.03 -13.87
C PHE A 191 -12.53 13.74 -14.99
N ASN A 192 -11.34 14.30 -14.74
CA ASN A 192 -10.55 14.97 -15.78
C ASN A 192 -9.87 13.99 -16.75
N GLU A 193 -9.50 12.80 -16.27
CA GLU A 193 -8.83 11.75 -17.07
C GLU A 193 -9.75 10.57 -17.44
N ASP A 194 -11.06 10.70 -17.21
CA ASP A 194 -12.09 9.69 -17.54
C ASP A 194 -11.84 8.28 -16.95
N HIS A 195 -11.43 8.20 -15.67
CA HIS A 195 -11.18 6.94 -14.96
C HIS A 195 -12.49 6.25 -14.50
N TYR A 196 -13.32 5.82 -15.46
CA TYR A 196 -14.60 5.13 -15.20
C TYR A 196 -14.46 3.87 -14.33
N THR A 197 -13.35 3.14 -14.47
CA THR A 197 -13.13 1.89 -13.71
C THR A 197 -12.99 2.18 -12.21
N ASP A 198 -12.23 3.21 -11.86
CA ASP A 198 -12.04 3.66 -10.48
C ASP A 198 -13.35 4.23 -9.93
N PHE A 199 -14.11 4.98 -10.74
CA PHE A 199 -15.46 5.44 -10.36
C PHE A 199 -16.40 4.29 -10.04
N ALA A 200 -16.41 3.22 -10.84
CA ALA A 200 -17.25 2.07 -10.60
C ALA A 200 -16.93 1.39 -9.26
N ILE A 201 -15.65 1.36 -8.86
CA ILE A 201 -15.22 0.87 -7.54
C ILE A 201 -15.67 1.83 -6.44
N MET A 202 -15.45 3.14 -6.62
CA MET A 202 -15.88 4.17 -5.67
C MET A 202 -17.39 4.08 -5.42
N TYR A 203 -18.20 3.99 -6.49
CA TYR A 203 -19.65 3.83 -6.37
C TYR A 203 -19.99 2.59 -5.55
N ARG A 204 -19.35 1.45 -5.81
CA ARG A 204 -19.60 0.20 -5.08
C ARG A 204 -19.12 0.21 -3.63
N LEU A 205 -18.15 1.04 -3.27
CA LEU A 205 -17.63 1.15 -1.89
C LEU A 205 -18.35 2.21 -1.08
N LEU A 206 -18.59 3.38 -1.68
CA LEU A 206 -19.16 4.53 -1.02
C LEU A 206 -20.69 4.61 -1.11
N HIS A 207 -21.38 3.73 -1.85
CA HIS A 207 -22.85 3.73 -1.85
C HIS A 207 -23.39 3.60 -0.42
N ALA A 208 -24.40 4.38 -0.08
CA ALA A 208 -24.95 4.51 1.26
C ALA A 208 -25.45 3.18 1.87
N SER A 209 -25.73 2.17 1.04
CA SER A 209 -26.06 0.82 1.50
C SER A 209 -24.90 0.04 2.12
N ARG A 210 -23.66 0.53 2.00
CA ARG A 210 -22.47 -0.11 2.60
C ARG A 210 -22.25 0.35 4.03
N MET A 211 -22.69 1.57 4.33
CA MET A 211 -22.47 2.23 5.60
C MET A 211 -23.38 1.65 6.70
N PRO A 212 -23.00 1.81 7.98
CA PRO A 212 -23.85 1.43 9.10
C PRO A 212 -25.22 2.09 9.02
N LYS A 213 -26.28 1.30 9.25
CA LYS A 213 -27.66 1.80 9.26
C LYS A 213 -28.00 2.58 10.52
N LYS A 214 -27.41 2.16 11.63
CA LYS A 214 -27.46 2.84 12.91
C LYS A 214 -26.07 3.05 13.45
N GLN A 215 -25.92 4.04 14.32
CA GLN A 215 -24.65 4.37 14.97
C GLN A 215 -24.04 3.14 15.68
N ALA A 216 -24.84 2.38 16.43
CA ALA A 216 -24.40 1.21 17.18
C ALA A 216 -24.23 -0.09 16.34
N GLU A 217 -24.64 -0.08 15.06
CA GLU A 217 -24.62 -1.27 14.17
C GLU A 217 -23.41 -1.23 13.21
N GLY A 218 -22.31 -0.60 13.62
CA GLY A 218 -21.09 -0.46 12.82
C GLY A 218 -20.51 -1.81 12.38
N SER A 219 -20.43 -2.77 13.30
CA SER A 219 -19.91 -4.13 13.08
C SER A 219 -20.69 -4.96 12.08
N GLU A 220 -21.96 -4.62 11.83
CA GLU A 220 -22.85 -5.34 10.92
C GLU A 220 -22.86 -4.75 9.51
N SER A 221 -22.19 -3.61 9.31
CA SER A 221 -22.14 -2.93 8.01
C SER A 221 -21.29 -3.69 7.00
N LEU A 222 -21.66 -3.62 5.71
CA LEU A 222 -20.90 -4.27 4.64
C LEU A 222 -19.48 -3.72 4.54
N ILE A 223 -19.30 -2.41 4.76
CA ILE A 223 -17.98 -1.78 4.73
C ILE A 223 -17.08 -2.32 5.84
N GLU A 224 -17.64 -2.60 7.02
CA GLU A 224 -16.90 -3.24 8.11
C GLU A 224 -16.58 -4.70 7.81
N GLY A 225 -17.50 -5.44 7.18
CA GLY A 225 -17.20 -6.77 6.66
C GLY A 225 -16.01 -6.77 5.69
N TYR A 226 -15.94 -5.81 4.77
CA TYR A 226 -14.80 -5.68 3.86
C TYR A 226 -13.49 -5.30 4.58
N HIS A 227 -13.57 -4.50 5.64
CA HIS A 227 -12.43 -4.20 6.51
C HIS A 227 -11.92 -5.47 7.20
N GLN A 228 -12.80 -6.28 7.80
CA GLN A 228 -12.42 -7.55 8.42
C GLN A 228 -11.83 -8.53 7.40
N ASP A 229 -12.43 -8.65 6.21
CA ASP A 229 -11.89 -9.46 5.11
C ASP A 229 -10.48 -8.99 4.70
N SER A 230 -10.22 -7.68 4.75
CA SER A 230 -8.90 -7.10 4.46
C SER A 230 -7.87 -7.47 5.52
N LEU A 231 -8.22 -7.40 6.81
CA LEU A 231 -7.33 -7.78 7.92
C LEU A 231 -6.97 -9.27 7.86
N ASP A 232 -7.97 -10.10 7.59
CA ASP A 232 -7.81 -11.53 7.40
C ASP A 232 -6.94 -11.87 6.18
N SER A 233 -7.16 -11.16 5.06
CA SER A 233 -6.34 -11.28 3.86
C SER A 233 -4.88 -10.91 4.16
N GLY A 234 -4.66 -9.79 4.86
CA GLY A 234 -3.33 -9.36 5.31
C GLY A 234 -2.64 -10.42 6.18
N SER A 235 -3.34 -11.03 7.14
CA SER A 235 -2.76 -12.09 7.96
C SER A 235 -2.36 -13.32 7.16
N ARG A 236 -3.20 -13.74 6.21
CA ARG A 236 -2.87 -14.86 5.30
C ARG A 236 -1.70 -14.52 4.37
N ILE A 237 -1.62 -13.28 3.89
CA ILE A 237 -0.48 -12.80 3.08
C ILE A 237 0.80 -12.88 3.91
N ARG A 238 0.80 -12.44 5.18
CA ARG A 238 1.98 -12.53 6.06
C ARG A 238 2.50 -13.95 6.21
N GLU A 239 1.62 -14.87 6.61
CA GLU A 239 1.99 -16.29 6.80
C GLU A 239 2.47 -16.91 5.49
N GLY A 240 1.74 -16.67 4.39
CA GLY A 240 2.11 -17.17 3.06
C GLY A 240 3.44 -16.63 2.56
N LEU A 241 3.69 -15.33 2.74
CA LEU A 241 4.93 -14.68 2.30
C LEU A 241 6.13 -15.14 3.12
N SER A 242 5.97 -15.34 4.43
CA SER A 242 7.03 -15.88 5.29
C SER A 242 7.52 -17.24 4.79
N ASN A 243 6.59 -18.16 4.54
CA ASN A 243 6.91 -19.49 4.01
C ASN A 243 7.48 -19.40 2.59
N ALA A 244 6.92 -18.53 1.74
CA ALA A 244 7.42 -18.33 0.39
C ALA A 244 8.86 -17.82 0.37
N VAL A 245 9.26 -16.95 1.30
CA VAL A 245 10.63 -16.47 1.43
C VAL A 245 11.57 -17.60 1.87
N GLU A 246 11.21 -18.38 2.87
CA GLU A 246 12.00 -19.55 3.32
C GLU A 246 12.27 -20.52 2.15
N ILE A 247 11.22 -20.97 1.47
CA ILE A 247 11.31 -21.88 0.31
C ILE A 247 12.14 -21.24 -0.82
N SER A 248 11.99 -19.94 -1.04
CA SER A 248 12.69 -19.22 -2.10
C SER A 248 14.19 -19.12 -1.82
N ILE A 249 14.59 -18.89 -0.55
CA ILE A 249 15.99 -18.89 -0.15
C ILE A 249 16.59 -20.27 -0.39
N GLU A 250 15.96 -21.33 0.11
CA GLU A 250 16.48 -22.69 -0.06
C GLU A 250 16.56 -23.10 -1.54
N SER A 251 15.55 -22.77 -2.34
CA SER A 251 15.54 -23.06 -3.77
C SER A 251 16.60 -22.29 -4.55
N ILE A 252 16.81 -21.01 -4.25
CA ILE A 252 17.86 -20.21 -4.90
C ILE A 252 19.24 -20.70 -4.45
N ALA A 253 19.41 -20.96 -3.16
CA ALA A 253 20.65 -21.46 -2.59
C ALA A 253 21.12 -22.73 -3.31
N ASN A 254 20.22 -23.72 -3.41
CA ASN A 254 20.51 -24.96 -4.11
C ASN A 254 20.59 -24.78 -5.63
N GLY A 255 19.89 -23.81 -6.21
CA GLY A 255 20.03 -23.44 -7.61
C GLY A 255 21.45 -22.95 -7.95
N PHE A 256 22.00 -22.05 -7.14
CA PHE A 256 23.40 -21.62 -7.30
C PHE A 256 24.38 -22.78 -7.07
N LEU A 257 24.19 -23.59 -6.03
CA LEU A 257 25.09 -24.70 -5.71
C LEU A 257 25.08 -25.81 -6.77
N SER A 258 23.94 -26.06 -7.42
CA SER A 258 23.81 -27.10 -8.45
C SER A 258 24.14 -26.63 -9.88
N HIS A 259 24.24 -25.32 -10.12
CA HIS A 259 24.51 -24.81 -11.46
C HIS A 259 25.91 -25.20 -11.95
N PRO A 260 26.07 -25.76 -13.17
CA PRO A 260 27.36 -26.25 -13.68
C PRO A 260 28.48 -25.19 -13.67
N ASP A 261 28.16 -23.95 -14.03
CA ASP A 261 29.15 -22.85 -14.11
C ASP A 261 29.67 -22.37 -12.75
N ASN A 262 29.05 -22.76 -11.63
CA ASN A 262 29.40 -22.24 -10.30
C ASN A 262 30.39 -23.15 -9.55
N ASN A 263 31.43 -23.63 -10.25
CA ASN A 263 32.47 -24.47 -9.62
C ASN A 263 33.21 -23.72 -8.51
N ASP A 264 33.54 -22.45 -8.73
CA ASP A 264 34.28 -21.63 -7.76
C ASP A 264 33.49 -21.44 -6.45
N LEU A 265 32.17 -21.28 -6.53
CA LEU A 265 31.30 -21.20 -5.35
C LEU A 265 31.38 -22.50 -4.52
N ARG A 266 31.27 -23.66 -5.17
CA ARG A 266 31.36 -24.95 -4.48
C ARG A 266 32.74 -25.16 -3.87
N GLN A 267 33.80 -24.76 -4.57
CA GLN A 267 35.17 -24.88 -4.11
C GLN A 267 35.41 -24.02 -2.86
N HIS A 268 35.00 -22.75 -2.85
CA HIS A 268 35.10 -21.89 -1.66
C HIS A 268 34.38 -22.46 -0.44
N ILE A 269 33.23 -23.12 -0.63
CA ILE A 269 32.53 -23.79 0.48
C ILE A 269 33.30 -25.02 0.96
N GLN A 270 33.81 -25.84 0.04
CA GLN A 270 34.57 -27.04 0.38
C GLN A 270 35.89 -26.73 1.09
N ASP A 271 36.55 -25.65 0.71
CA ASP A 271 37.80 -25.18 1.31
C ASP A 271 37.56 -24.46 2.66
N GLY A 272 36.31 -24.12 2.98
CA GLY A 272 35.92 -23.41 4.19
C GLY A 272 36.10 -21.89 4.13
N ASP A 273 36.40 -21.34 2.95
CA ASP A 273 36.51 -19.90 2.70
C ASP A 273 35.16 -19.17 2.75
N LEU A 274 34.07 -19.90 2.53
CA LEU A 274 32.70 -19.39 2.60
C LEU A 274 31.87 -20.24 3.56
N THR A 275 31.51 -19.65 4.70
CA THR A 275 30.68 -20.33 5.70
C THR A 275 29.20 -20.35 5.33
N ALA A 276 28.44 -21.25 5.95
CA ALA A 276 26.98 -21.30 5.79
C ALA A 276 26.29 -19.98 6.17
N VAL A 277 26.80 -19.29 7.19
CA VAL A 277 26.27 -18.01 7.67
C VAL A 277 26.51 -16.89 6.65
N GLU A 278 27.71 -16.81 6.08
CA GLU A 278 28.03 -15.81 5.05
C GLU A 278 27.27 -16.06 3.75
N TYR A 279 27.17 -17.33 3.33
CA TYR A 279 26.37 -17.70 2.16
C TYR A 279 24.90 -17.34 2.35
N TYR A 280 24.33 -17.65 3.52
CA TYR A 280 22.97 -17.27 3.89
C TYR A 280 22.77 -15.75 3.92
N SER A 281 23.74 -14.98 4.46
CA SER A 281 23.69 -13.52 4.44
C SER A 281 23.60 -12.96 3.01
N ASN A 282 24.40 -13.48 2.07
CA ASN A 282 24.33 -13.08 0.66
C ASN A 282 22.97 -13.40 0.03
N LEU A 283 22.39 -14.56 0.34
CA LEU A 283 21.05 -14.96 -0.12
C LEU A 283 19.96 -14.06 0.47
N LEU A 284 20.07 -13.70 1.74
CA LEU A 284 19.14 -12.80 2.42
C LEU A 284 19.17 -11.40 1.79
N HIS A 285 20.36 -10.85 1.53
CA HIS A 285 20.50 -9.59 0.80
C HIS A 285 19.88 -9.66 -0.60
N LEU A 286 20.04 -10.77 -1.31
CA LEU A 286 19.39 -10.96 -2.61
C LEU A 286 17.86 -10.90 -2.49
N ILE A 287 17.27 -11.65 -1.57
CA ILE A 287 15.82 -11.61 -1.35
C ILE A 287 15.37 -10.21 -0.92
N TYR A 288 16.10 -9.53 -0.04
CA TYR A 288 15.75 -8.18 0.41
C TYR A 288 15.77 -7.19 -0.75
N ARG A 289 16.76 -7.25 -1.64
CA ARG A 289 16.78 -6.43 -2.86
C ARG A 289 15.55 -6.67 -3.72
N LEU A 290 15.19 -7.94 -3.94
CA LEU A 290 14.02 -8.29 -4.75
C LEU A 290 12.75 -7.73 -4.12
N LEU A 291 12.50 -7.98 -2.83
CA LEU A 291 11.32 -7.49 -2.13
C LEU A 291 11.28 -5.95 -2.10
N PHE A 292 12.41 -5.30 -1.82
CA PHE A 292 12.50 -3.84 -1.80
C PHE A 292 12.15 -3.25 -3.17
N LEU A 293 12.73 -3.79 -4.26
CA LEU A 293 12.41 -3.35 -5.62
C LEU A 293 10.93 -3.56 -5.96
N MET A 294 10.31 -4.68 -5.56
CA MET A 294 8.88 -4.90 -5.75
C MET A 294 8.05 -3.81 -5.05
N VAL A 295 8.40 -3.45 -3.82
CA VAL A 295 7.71 -2.39 -3.06
C VAL A 295 7.84 -1.03 -3.73
N ILE A 296 9.06 -0.59 -4.04
CA ILE A 296 9.25 0.76 -4.60
C ILE A 296 8.71 0.87 -6.03
N GLU A 297 8.74 -0.21 -6.82
CA GLU A 297 8.11 -0.24 -8.14
C GLU A 297 6.60 -0.12 -8.05
N GLU A 298 5.96 -0.87 -7.15
CA GLU A 298 4.51 -0.85 -6.98
C GLU A 298 4.00 0.45 -6.35
N ARG A 299 4.79 1.07 -5.47
CA ARG A 299 4.50 2.40 -4.89
C ARG A 299 4.83 3.56 -5.83
N GLY A 300 5.45 3.29 -6.99
CA GLY A 300 5.82 4.34 -7.95
C GLY A 300 6.98 5.23 -7.48
N LEU A 301 7.85 4.74 -6.61
CA LEU A 301 8.93 5.51 -5.97
C LEU A 301 10.26 5.48 -6.74
N ILE A 302 10.29 4.86 -7.94
CA ILE A 302 11.50 4.79 -8.77
C ILE A 302 11.89 6.16 -9.32
N PHE A 303 10.90 6.96 -9.71
CA PHE A 303 11.08 8.21 -10.44
C PHE A 303 10.39 9.35 -9.70
N ALA A 304 10.96 10.54 -9.80
CA ALA A 304 10.24 11.76 -9.46
C ALA A 304 9.15 12.04 -10.52
N ASP A 305 8.12 12.79 -10.13
CA ASP A 305 6.94 13.04 -10.97
C ASP A 305 7.27 13.76 -12.28
N ASP A 306 8.33 14.59 -12.26
CA ASP A 306 8.81 15.41 -13.37
C ASP A 306 9.63 14.64 -14.42
N VAL A 307 10.00 13.38 -14.16
CA VAL A 307 10.75 12.55 -15.10
C VAL A 307 9.92 12.29 -16.38
N PRO A 308 10.47 12.46 -17.59
CA PRO A 308 9.74 12.20 -18.83
C PRO A 308 9.20 10.76 -18.93
N LYS A 309 7.99 10.61 -19.48
CA LYS A 309 7.31 9.31 -19.60
C LYS A 309 8.15 8.29 -20.36
N GLU A 310 8.87 8.71 -21.40
CA GLU A 310 9.69 7.82 -22.23
C GLU A 310 10.77 7.10 -21.42
N LYS A 311 11.39 7.79 -20.45
CA LYS A 311 12.41 7.19 -19.57
C LYS A 311 11.80 6.18 -18.60
N ARG A 312 10.65 6.52 -18.04
CA ARG A 312 9.88 5.61 -17.17
C ARG A 312 9.48 4.35 -17.93
N ASP A 313 9.00 4.50 -19.16
CA ASP A 313 8.59 3.40 -20.03
C ASP A 313 9.78 2.48 -20.35
N ILE A 314 10.99 3.01 -20.60
CA ILE A 314 12.20 2.18 -20.79
C ILE A 314 12.46 1.30 -19.56
N TYR A 315 12.44 1.88 -18.36
CA TYR A 315 12.64 1.10 -17.14
C TYR A 315 11.58 0.01 -16.97
N TYR A 316 10.30 0.38 -17.03
CA TYR A 316 9.21 -0.56 -16.78
C TYR A 316 9.10 -1.65 -17.84
N ASN A 317 9.44 -1.36 -19.10
CA ASN A 317 9.36 -2.33 -20.20
C ASN A 317 10.56 -3.27 -20.29
N TYR A 318 11.74 -2.89 -19.77
CA TYR A 318 12.97 -3.67 -19.98
C TYR A 318 13.72 -4.05 -18.70
N TYR A 319 13.76 -3.18 -17.70
CA TYR A 319 14.55 -3.38 -16.48
C TYR A 319 13.72 -3.78 -15.26
N SER A 320 12.44 -3.42 -15.20
CA SER A 320 11.66 -3.62 -13.98
C SER A 320 11.60 -5.07 -13.53
N LEU A 321 11.63 -5.26 -12.21
CA LEU A 321 11.42 -6.57 -11.62
C LEU A 321 9.97 -7.04 -11.86
N ASN A 322 9.01 -6.11 -11.90
CA ASN A 322 7.63 -6.40 -12.26
C ASN A 322 7.51 -7.06 -13.65
N ARG A 323 8.33 -6.67 -14.63
CA ARG A 323 8.40 -7.37 -15.94
C ARG A 323 8.74 -8.84 -15.76
N ILE A 324 9.77 -9.15 -14.96
CA ILE A 324 10.24 -10.53 -14.74
C ILE A 324 9.22 -11.32 -13.91
N ARG A 325 8.54 -10.69 -12.94
CA ARG A 325 7.41 -11.29 -12.22
C ARG A 325 6.29 -11.70 -13.18
N ASN A 326 5.93 -10.85 -14.15
CA ASN A 326 4.96 -11.22 -15.18
C ASN A 326 5.43 -12.40 -16.06
N LEU A 327 6.74 -12.53 -16.30
CA LEU A 327 7.29 -13.71 -16.98
C LEU A 327 7.20 -14.98 -16.13
N SER A 328 7.30 -14.88 -14.80
CA SER A 328 7.20 -16.03 -13.89
C SER A 328 5.84 -16.74 -13.94
N GLU A 329 4.79 -16.06 -14.41
CA GLU A 329 3.47 -16.66 -14.62
C GLU A 329 3.43 -17.59 -15.84
N LYS A 330 4.38 -17.44 -16.77
CA LYS A 330 4.46 -18.19 -18.03
C LYS A 330 5.33 -19.43 -17.85
N ARG A 331 4.72 -20.56 -17.45
CA ARG A 331 5.43 -21.82 -17.14
C ARG A 331 6.40 -22.28 -18.23
N TYR A 332 6.11 -22.04 -19.50
CA TYR A 332 6.97 -22.45 -20.62
C TYR A 332 8.30 -21.68 -20.70
N LEU A 333 8.46 -20.57 -19.97
CA LEU A 333 9.72 -19.81 -19.90
C LEU A 333 10.66 -20.31 -18.79
N ALA A 334 10.17 -21.16 -17.88
CA ALA A 334 10.94 -21.69 -16.75
C ALA A 334 11.82 -22.87 -17.19
N GLU A 335 12.82 -22.59 -18.02
CA GLU A 335 13.76 -23.57 -18.57
C GLU A 335 15.15 -23.49 -17.89
N ALA A 336 15.70 -24.64 -17.51
CA ALA A 336 17.02 -24.70 -16.84
C ALA A 336 18.21 -24.42 -17.78
N LYS A 337 17.97 -24.36 -19.10
CA LYS A 337 19.01 -24.17 -20.11
C LYS A 337 19.50 -22.71 -20.20
N TYR A 338 18.66 -21.76 -19.81
CA TYR A 338 18.93 -20.34 -20.00
C TYR A 338 19.12 -19.65 -18.63
N ALA A 339 20.00 -18.65 -18.59
CA ALA A 339 20.30 -17.85 -17.40
C ALA A 339 20.24 -16.33 -17.68
N ASP A 340 19.64 -15.93 -18.80
CA ASP A 340 19.55 -14.54 -19.25
C ASP A 340 18.72 -13.66 -18.31
N LEU A 341 17.73 -14.23 -17.61
CA LEU A 341 16.94 -13.47 -16.65
C LEU A 341 17.74 -13.12 -15.39
N TRP A 342 18.66 -13.99 -14.95
CA TRP A 342 19.58 -13.66 -13.87
C TRP A 342 20.50 -12.49 -14.25
N ILE A 343 21.03 -12.50 -15.48
CA ILE A 343 21.80 -11.38 -16.02
C ILE A 343 20.95 -10.10 -16.07
N SER A 344 19.68 -10.20 -16.48
CA SER A 344 18.75 -9.08 -16.48
C SER A 344 18.57 -8.48 -15.08
N ILE A 345 18.39 -9.31 -14.04
CA ILE A 345 18.24 -8.83 -12.65
C ILE A 345 19.52 -8.14 -12.17
N LYS A 346 20.70 -8.70 -12.45
CA LYS A 346 21.97 -8.04 -12.11
C LYS A 346 22.09 -6.67 -12.79
N ASN A 347 21.64 -6.54 -14.03
CA ASN A 347 21.60 -5.24 -14.71
C ASN A 347 20.59 -4.27 -14.08
N THR A 348 19.44 -4.76 -13.61
CA THR A 348 18.49 -3.95 -12.86
C THR A 348 19.12 -3.43 -11.56
N PHE A 349 19.82 -4.28 -10.80
CA PHE A 349 20.51 -3.84 -9.57
C PHE A 349 21.52 -2.73 -9.83
N ARG A 350 22.31 -2.83 -10.91
CA ARG A 350 23.28 -1.80 -11.30
C ARG A 350 22.68 -0.41 -11.50
N LEU A 351 21.42 -0.30 -11.92
CA LEU A 351 20.73 0.99 -12.06
C LEU A 351 20.59 1.73 -10.71
N PHE A 352 20.63 1.00 -9.59
CA PHE A 352 20.43 1.53 -8.25
C PHE A 352 21.70 1.55 -7.38
N GLU A 353 22.80 0.96 -7.86
CA GLU A 353 24.07 0.87 -7.12
C GLU A 353 24.85 2.19 -7.11
N THR A 354 25.13 2.74 -8.29
CA THR A 354 25.89 3.98 -8.48
C THR A 354 25.16 4.87 -9.48
N GLU A 355 25.42 6.18 -9.43
CA GLU A 355 24.78 7.12 -10.36
C GLU A 355 25.07 6.79 -11.83
N TYR A 356 26.25 6.20 -12.11
CA TYR A 356 26.75 5.96 -13.45
C TYR A 356 25.77 5.24 -14.39
N TYR A 357 25.08 4.19 -13.93
CA TYR A 357 24.14 3.45 -14.76
C TYR A 357 22.74 4.08 -14.77
N GLY A 358 22.26 4.51 -13.60
CA GLY A 358 20.90 5.04 -13.42
C GLY A 358 20.67 6.43 -14.01
N GLU A 359 21.70 7.28 -14.06
CA GLU A 359 21.62 8.68 -14.48
C GLU A 359 21.00 8.85 -15.88
N LYS A 360 21.30 7.94 -16.82
CA LYS A 360 20.75 7.97 -18.19
C LYS A 360 19.22 7.91 -18.21
N LEU A 361 18.64 7.18 -17.26
CA LEU A 361 17.20 7.08 -17.05
C LEU A 361 16.68 8.06 -15.98
N GLN A 362 17.54 8.88 -15.36
CA GLN A 362 17.23 9.71 -14.19
C GLN A 362 16.79 8.88 -12.96
N ILE A 363 17.36 7.68 -12.83
CA ILE A 363 17.20 6.85 -11.62
C ILE A 363 18.29 7.26 -10.63
N LYS A 364 17.88 7.61 -9.41
CA LYS A 364 18.82 7.87 -8.31
C LYS A 364 19.27 6.55 -7.67
N PRO A 365 20.52 6.45 -7.21
CA PRO A 365 20.95 5.32 -6.40
C PRO A 365 20.10 5.20 -5.15
N LEU A 366 19.83 3.97 -4.73
CA LEU A 366 19.09 3.71 -3.49
C LEU A 366 20.01 3.77 -2.26
N ALA A 367 21.33 3.77 -2.47
CA ALA A 367 22.38 3.79 -1.45
C ALA A 367 22.23 2.67 -0.40
N GLY A 368 23.02 2.77 0.68
CA GLY A 368 23.03 1.80 1.78
C GLY A 368 23.65 0.45 1.42
N ASP A 369 23.79 -0.40 2.45
CA ASP A 369 24.42 -1.71 2.30
C ASP A 369 23.63 -2.64 1.37
N LEU A 370 22.29 -2.48 1.33
CA LEU A 370 21.43 -3.33 0.52
C LEU A 370 21.66 -3.15 -0.98
N PHE A 371 21.95 -1.95 -1.47
CA PHE A 371 22.17 -1.68 -2.91
C PHE A 371 23.65 -1.37 -3.23
N GLY A 372 24.60 -1.71 -2.36
CA GLY A 372 26.02 -1.64 -2.68
C GLY A 372 26.46 -2.67 -3.72
N SER A 373 27.48 -2.40 -4.53
CA SER A 373 27.94 -3.32 -5.59
C SER A 373 28.34 -4.72 -5.08
N ASN A 374 28.72 -4.85 -3.80
CA ASN A 374 29.08 -6.12 -3.17
C ASN A 374 27.99 -6.71 -2.23
N ALA A 375 26.77 -6.18 -2.21
CA ALA A 375 25.79 -6.59 -1.18
C ALA A 375 25.35 -8.05 -1.29
N ILE A 376 25.37 -8.64 -2.48
CA ILE A 376 25.07 -10.06 -2.70
C ILE A 376 26.34 -10.93 -2.78
N GLY A 377 27.50 -10.35 -2.45
CA GLY A 377 28.79 -11.03 -2.35
C GLY A 377 29.12 -11.91 -3.56
N VAL A 378 29.48 -13.16 -3.28
CA VAL A 378 29.85 -14.18 -4.27
C VAL A 378 28.77 -14.42 -5.33
N LEU A 379 27.48 -14.18 -5.02
CA LEU A 379 26.37 -14.43 -5.95
C LEU A 379 26.45 -13.55 -7.21
N ASN A 380 27.11 -12.39 -7.14
CA ASN A 380 27.33 -11.51 -8.30
C ASN A 380 28.07 -12.24 -9.44
N ASN A 381 28.96 -13.16 -9.09
CA ASN A 381 29.82 -13.90 -10.01
C ASN A 381 29.21 -15.24 -10.42
N CYS A 382 28.08 -15.63 -9.83
CA CYS A 382 27.41 -16.89 -10.12
C CYS A 382 26.41 -16.76 -11.28
N SER A 383 26.09 -17.92 -11.87
CA SER A 383 25.00 -18.16 -12.80
C SER A 383 23.81 -18.80 -12.07
N LEU A 384 22.59 -18.44 -12.46
CA LEU A 384 21.35 -19.04 -11.97
C LEU A 384 20.42 -19.25 -13.16
N ASP A 385 19.86 -20.45 -13.27
CA ASP A 385 18.98 -20.76 -14.39
C ASP A 385 17.59 -20.11 -14.24
N ASN A 386 16.93 -19.91 -15.37
CA ASN A 386 15.62 -19.27 -15.44
C ASN A 386 14.54 -20.10 -14.76
N LYS A 387 14.67 -21.44 -14.69
CA LYS A 387 13.70 -22.29 -14.00
C LYS A 387 13.68 -21.99 -12.50
N VAL A 388 14.85 -21.97 -11.85
CA VAL A 388 14.96 -21.65 -10.42
C VAL A 388 14.52 -20.21 -10.17
N LEU A 389 15.03 -19.25 -10.95
CA LEU A 389 14.71 -17.84 -10.75
C LEU A 389 13.22 -17.53 -10.91
N LEU A 390 12.59 -18.02 -11.98
CA LEU A 390 11.16 -17.78 -12.20
C LEU A 390 10.30 -18.49 -11.17
N ASN A 391 10.66 -19.70 -10.71
CA ASN A 391 9.94 -20.36 -9.63
C ASN A 391 10.02 -19.58 -8.32
N CYS A 392 11.20 -19.04 -7.96
CA CYS A 392 11.35 -18.15 -6.81
C CYS A 392 10.45 -16.91 -6.94
N LEU A 393 10.55 -16.17 -8.05
CA LEU A 393 9.74 -14.97 -8.25
C LEU A 393 8.24 -15.27 -8.26
N LYS A 394 7.83 -16.42 -8.78
CA LYS A 394 6.44 -16.87 -8.73
C LYS A 394 5.99 -17.12 -7.29
N ASN A 395 6.80 -17.83 -6.49
CA ASN A 395 6.50 -18.09 -5.08
C ASN A 395 6.37 -16.80 -4.28
N LEU A 396 7.25 -15.81 -4.53
CA LEU A 396 7.17 -14.49 -3.90
C LEU A 396 6.00 -13.64 -4.43
N SER A 397 5.44 -13.95 -5.60
CA SER A 397 4.40 -13.11 -6.23
C SER A 397 2.98 -13.57 -5.91
N ALA A 398 2.77 -14.87 -5.69
CA ALA A 398 1.45 -15.41 -5.44
C ALA A 398 1.51 -16.70 -4.63
N PHE A 399 0.49 -16.91 -3.81
CA PHE A 399 0.33 -18.07 -2.96
C PHE A 399 -1.06 -18.68 -3.17
N THR A 400 -1.13 -20.00 -3.06
CA THR A 400 -2.39 -20.73 -3.19
C THR A 400 -2.99 -20.89 -1.81
N ASN A 401 -4.22 -20.43 -1.62
CA ASN A 401 -4.95 -20.64 -0.38
C ASN A 401 -5.16 -22.15 -0.15
N PRO A 402 -4.69 -22.72 0.97
CA PRO A 402 -4.84 -24.15 1.23
C PRO A 402 -6.31 -24.57 1.43
N ASN A 403 -7.19 -23.66 1.86
CA ASN A 403 -8.58 -23.99 2.19
C ASN A 403 -9.49 -24.03 0.95
N ASN A 404 -9.27 -23.16 -0.04
CA ASN A 404 -10.16 -23.02 -1.19
C ASN A 404 -9.46 -23.09 -2.56
N GLY A 405 -8.13 -23.25 -2.59
CA GLY A 405 -7.33 -23.33 -3.82
C GLY A 405 -7.22 -22.02 -4.61
N GLN A 406 -7.74 -20.90 -4.08
CA GLN A 406 -7.67 -19.60 -4.75
C GLN A 406 -6.23 -19.09 -4.76
N ILE A 407 -5.79 -18.59 -5.92
CA ILE A 407 -4.49 -17.92 -6.04
C ILE A 407 -4.64 -16.50 -5.52
N MET A 408 -3.91 -16.18 -4.47
CA MET A 408 -3.80 -14.84 -3.90
C MET A 408 -2.50 -14.22 -4.38
N ARG A 409 -2.59 -13.04 -5.01
CA ARG A 409 -1.41 -12.28 -5.44
C ARG A 409 -0.95 -11.36 -4.31
N VAL A 410 0.36 -11.27 -4.11
CA VAL A 410 0.96 -10.34 -3.17
C VAL A 410 1.03 -8.95 -3.80
N ASN A 411 0.40 -7.96 -3.16
CA ASN A 411 0.53 -6.54 -3.50
C ASN A 411 1.55 -5.90 -2.54
N TYR A 412 2.78 -5.80 -3.01
CA TYR A 412 3.90 -5.22 -2.26
C TYR A 412 3.73 -3.71 -2.02
N GLY A 413 2.98 -3.01 -2.89
CA GLY A 413 2.67 -1.60 -2.71
C GLY A 413 1.87 -1.33 -1.44
N SER A 414 0.98 -2.25 -1.08
CA SER A 414 0.09 -2.16 0.08
C SER A 414 0.63 -2.80 1.35
N LEU A 415 1.79 -3.48 1.30
CA LEU A 415 2.36 -4.11 2.49
C LEU A 415 2.84 -3.07 3.51
N ASN A 416 2.51 -3.29 4.79
CA ASN A 416 2.92 -2.44 5.90
C ASN A 416 4.21 -2.95 6.59
N THR A 417 4.76 -2.16 7.51
CA THR A 417 6.02 -2.50 8.21
C THR A 417 5.90 -3.73 9.11
N GLU A 418 4.74 -3.98 9.69
CA GLU A 418 4.47 -5.15 10.54
C GLU A 418 4.48 -6.43 9.70
N GLU A 419 3.92 -6.37 8.49
CA GLU A 419 3.90 -7.48 7.54
C GLU A 419 5.31 -7.89 7.13
N PHE A 420 6.17 -6.92 6.82
CA PHE A 420 7.60 -7.20 6.59
C PHE A 420 8.33 -7.71 7.84
N GLY A 421 8.08 -7.12 9.01
CA GLY A 421 8.70 -7.56 10.26
C GLY A 421 8.41 -9.04 10.55
N SER A 422 7.17 -9.48 10.35
CA SER A 422 6.75 -10.86 10.59
C SER A 422 7.42 -11.89 9.67
N VAL A 423 7.68 -11.53 8.40
CA VAL A 423 8.37 -12.40 7.44
C VAL A 423 9.79 -12.70 7.91
N TYR A 424 10.49 -11.68 8.42
CA TYR A 424 11.88 -11.83 8.86
C TYR A 424 11.98 -12.44 10.25
N GLU A 425 11.03 -12.17 11.15
CA GLU A 425 11.02 -12.78 12.48
C GLU A 425 10.95 -14.31 12.41
N ASN A 426 10.17 -14.86 11.49
CA ASN A 426 10.08 -16.31 11.30
C ASN A 426 11.40 -16.91 10.77
N LEU A 427 12.15 -16.18 9.94
CA LEU A 427 13.46 -16.65 9.45
C LEU A 427 14.51 -16.74 10.56
N LEU A 428 14.34 -16.03 11.69
CA LEU A 428 15.23 -16.11 12.86
C LEU A 428 15.13 -17.44 13.61
N GLU A 429 14.14 -18.28 13.28
CA GLU A 429 13.98 -19.62 13.85
C GLU A 429 14.90 -20.66 13.22
N TYR A 430 15.57 -20.32 12.11
CA TYR A 430 16.38 -21.25 11.35
C TYR A 430 17.85 -20.84 11.32
N ASP A 431 18.72 -21.83 11.49
CA ASP A 431 20.14 -21.68 11.24
C ASP A 431 20.47 -22.27 9.85
N PRO A 432 21.35 -21.63 9.07
CA PRO A 432 21.75 -22.16 7.77
C PRO A 432 22.69 -23.35 7.93
N HIS A 433 22.48 -24.39 7.14
CA HIS A 433 23.33 -25.57 7.10
C HIS A 433 23.80 -25.86 5.66
N LEU A 434 25.09 -26.15 5.52
CA LEU A 434 25.69 -26.64 4.29
C LEU A 434 26.14 -28.08 4.52
N ASP A 435 25.58 -29.00 3.74
CA ASP A 435 26.00 -30.40 3.70
C ASP A 435 26.92 -30.62 2.49
N VAL A 436 28.10 -31.18 2.75
CA VAL A 436 29.14 -31.43 1.75
C VAL A 436 29.34 -32.92 1.64
N SER A 437 28.74 -33.51 0.60
CA SER A 437 28.78 -34.94 0.29
C SER A 437 29.57 -35.18 -1.00
N GLY A 438 30.89 -35.34 -0.86
CA GLY A 438 31.80 -35.46 -1.99
C GLY A 438 31.89 -34.16 -2.78
N SER A 439 31.56 -34.19 -4.07
CA SER A 439 31.51 -33.00 -4.93
C SER A 439 30.17 -32.26 -4.87
N THR A 440 29.18 -32.82 -4.18
CA THR A 440 27.85 -32.22 -4.06
C THR A 440 27.78 -31.38 -2.79
N VAL A 441 27.33 -30.14 -2.93
CA VAL A 441 27.04 -29.23 -1.82
C VAL A 441 25.56 -28.91 -1.84
N THR A 442 24.88 -29.08 -0.72
CA THR A 442 23.46 -28.74 -0.56
C THR A 442 23.26 -27.77 0.60
N PHE A 443 22.29 -26.88 0.45
CA PHE A 443 21.87 -25.95 1.49
C PHE A 443 20.52 -26.41 2.07
N SER A 444 20.39 -26.33 3.38
CA SER A 444 19.10 -26.53 4.07
C SER A 444 19.00 -25.64 5.30
N PHE A 445 17.76 -25.38 5.72
CA PHE A 445 17.51 -24.82 7.04
C PHE A 445 17.44 -25.94 8.08
N ILE A 446 18.09 -25.72 9.22
CA ILE A 446 17.91 -26.53 10.43
C ILE A 446 17.22 -25.67 11.49
N LYS A 447 16.41 -26.30 12.35
CA LYS A 447 15.79 -25.58 13.47
C LYS A 447 16.88 -25.03 14.37
N GLY A 448 16.98 -23.71 14.42
CA GLY A 448 17.96 -22.99 15.21
C GLY A 448 17.49 -22.71 16.63
N THR A 449 18.39 -22.18 17.44
CA THR A 449 18.06 -21.63 18.78
C THR A 449 17.97 -20.09 18.78
N GLY A 450 18.07 -19.47 17.60
CA GLY A 450 18.22 -18.01 17.42
C GLY A 450 17.11 -17.17 18.04
N ARG A 451 15.84 -17.57 17.90
CA ARG A 451 14.71 -16.84 18.50
C ARG A 451 14.73 -16.86 20.04
N SER A 452 15.07 -18.00 20.64
CA SER A 452 15.13 -18.17 22.10
C SER A 452 16.36 -17.50 22.73
N SER A 453 17.44 -17.36 21.98
CA SER A 453 18.74 -16.84 22.47
C SER A 453 18.95 -15.35 22.20
N SER A 454 18.41 -14.81 21.10
CA SER A 454 18.55 -13.38 20.74
C SER A 454 17.48 -12.47 21.35
N GLY A 455 16.34 -13.03 21.79
CA GLY A 455 15.18 -12.25 22.24
C GLY A 455 14.64 -11.26 21.19
N SER A 456 15.03 -11.45 19.92
CA SER A 456 14.72 -10.52 18.84
C SER A 456 13.28 -10.70 18.38
N HIS A 457 12.41 -9.84 18.90
CA HIS A 457 11.03 -9.71 18.47
C HIS A 457 10.86 -8.42 17.70
N TYR A 458 10.04 -8.45 16.64
CA TYR A 458 9.54 -7.21 16.09
C TYR A 458 8.83 -6.44 17.21
N THR A 459 9.25 -5.19 17.46
CA THR A 459 8.60 -4.34 18.46
C THR A 459 7.47 -3.60 17.76
N PRO A 460 6.20 -3.84 18.14
CA PRO A 460 5.07 -3.15 17.53
C PRO A 460 5.23 -1.63 17.59
N ASP A 461 4.77 -0.95 16.55
CA ASP A 461 4.87 0.51 16.43
C ASP A 461 4.18 1.22 17.62
N GLU A 462 3.13 0.61 18.19
CA GLU A 462 2.45 1.08 19.40
C GLU A 462 3.38 1.19 20.63
N LEU A 463 4.46 0.40 20.69
CA LEU A 463 5.48 0.47 21.74
C LEU A 463 6.64 1.39 21.35
N VAL A 464 7.00 1.43 20.06
CA VAL A 464 8.10 2.27 19.54
C VAL A 464 7.73 3.75 19.53
N GLN A 465 6.53 4.11 19.09
CA GLN A 465 6.12 5.51 18.94
C GLN A 465 6.10 6.29 20.26
N PRO A 466 5.57 5.78 21.40
CA PRO A 466 5.70 6.47 22.67
C PRO A 466 7.17 6.70 23.07
N LEU A 467 8.05 5.72 22.83
CA LEU A 467 9.49 5.86 23.09
C LEU A 467 10.10 6.97 22.23
N ILE A 468 9.80 7.00 20.92
CA ILE A 468 10.23 8.08 20.02
C ILE A 468 9.69 9.41 20.53
N LYS A 469 8.38 9.49 20.80
CA LYS A 469 7.72 10.71 21.26
C LYS A 469 8.37 11.28 22.51
N HIS A 470 8.61 10.43 23.50
CA HIS A 470 9.25 10.84 24.75
C HIS A 470 10.73 11.16 24.60
N SER A 471 11.42 10.60 23.60
CA SER A 471 12.87 10.74 23.44
C SER A 471 13.26 11.85 22.44
N LEU A 472 12.46 12.09 21.41
CA LEU A 472 12.79 12.93 20.25
C LEU A 472 11.92 14.18 20.11
N ASP A 473 10.62 14.15 20.46
CA ASP A 473 9.72 15.28 20.16
C ASP A 473 10.18 16.58 20.80
N TYR A 474 10.62 16.55 22.07
CA TYR A 474 11.10 17.75 22.75
C TYR A 474 12.41 18.28 22.15
N ILE A 475 13.27 17.39 21.62
CA ILE A 475 14.51 17.76 20.94
C ILE A 475 14.17 18.44 19.61
N ILE A 476 13.24 17.86 18.85
CA ILE A 476 12.75 18.41 17.58
C ILE A 476 12.11 19.77 17.82
N GLU A 477 11.22 19.89 18.81
CA GLU A 477 10.57 21.16 19.17
C GLU A 477 11.57 22.24 19.58
N ASP A 478 12.67 21.87 20.23
CA ASP A 478 13.72 22.82 20.61
C ASP A 478 14.53 23.27 19.40
N LYS A 479 14.94 22.34 18.52
CA LYS A 479 15.68 22.63 17.29
C LYS A 479 14.88 23.46 16.29
N LEU A 480 13.56 23.31 16.26
CA LEU A 480 12.68 24.13 15.42
C LEU A 480 12.65 25.62 15.83
N LYS A 481 13.16 25.98 17.01
CA LYS A 481 13.25 27.38 17.46
C LYS A 481 14.54 28.07 17.02
N ASP A 482 15.51 27.33 16.48
CA ASP A 482 16.77 27.91 16.00
C ASP A 482 16.55 28.77 14.74
N ALA A 483 17.51 29.68 14.49
CA ALA A 483 17.46 30.60 13.36
C ALA A 483 17.50 29.90 11.98
N ASP A 484 18.07 28.69 11.91
CA ASP A 484 18.08 27.83 10.73
C ASP A 484 17.58 26.42 11.14
N PRO A 485 16.25 26.21 11.12
CA PRO A 485 15.63 24.97 11.60
C PRO A 485 16.06 23.74 10.80
N GLU A 486 16.32 23.88 9.50
CA GLU A 486 16.67 22.75 8.63
C GLU A 486 18.05 22.20 9.01
N LYS A 487 19.04 23.08 9.18
CA LYS A 487 20.37 22.69 9.65
C LYS A 487 20.36 22.18 11.09
N ALA A 488 19.53 22.77 11.95
CA ALA A 488 19.40 22.36 13.35
C ALA A 488 18.78 20.95 13.47
N LEU A 489 17.78 20.61 12.68
CA LEU A 489 17.18 19.28 12.62
C LEU A 489 18.18 18.22 12.13
N LEU A 490 18.99 18.54 11.11
CA LEU A 490 20.03 17.64 10.61
C LEU A 490 21.17 17.39 11.60
N SER A 491 21.24 18.15 12.70
CA SER A 491 22.24 17.97 13.77
C SER A 491 21.81 17.02 14.88
N ILE A 492 20.56 16.52 14.84
CA ILE A 492 20.06 15.55 15.81
C ILE A 492 20.71 14.19 15.48
N THR A 493 21.52 13.69 16.42
CA THR A 493 22.21 12.39 16.34
C THR A 493 21.71 11.43 17.39
#